data_AF-A0AAD9N2I5-F1
#
_entry.id   AF-A0AAD9N2I5-F1
#
_cell.length_a   1.000
_cell.length_b   1.000
_cell.length_c   1.000
_cell.angle_alpha   90.00
_cell.angle_beta   90.00
_cell.angle_gamma   90.00
#
_symmetry.space_group_name_H-M   'P 1'
#
loop_
_entity.id
_entity.type
_entity.pdbx_description
1 polymer ?
#
loop_
_entity_poly.entity_id
_entity_poly.type
_entity_poly.pdbx_seq_one_letter_code
_entity_poly.pdbx_strand_id
1 'polypeptide(L)'
;MYLWLNDMYGLTNLSTFDYTARGIGNVSMRDVYLSNKHLKEDMIISCSWKGKLCTHEGFNLSITDAGICYTFNDVLTNDSFVRSTGRCNVNQ
;
A
#
# COMPACT_ATOMS: atom_id res chain seq x y z
N MET A 1 0.94 18.74 -7.64
CA MET A 1 0.74 17.31 -7.32
C MET A 1 0.54 16.45 -8.57
N TYR A 2 -0.31 16.83 -9.53
CA TYR A 2 -0.46 16.12 -10.82
C TYR A 2 0.80 16.12 -11.72
N LEU A 3 1.65 17.15 -11.61
CA LEU A 3 2.87 17.28 -12.44
C LEU A 3 3.92 16.19 -12.15
N TRP A 4 4.02 15.73 -10.90
CA TRP A 4 4.97 14.68 -10.50
C TRP A 4 4.55 13.29 -10.98
N LEU A 5 3.25 13.00 -10.96
CA LEU A 5 2.73 11.74 -11.49
C LEU A 5 2.94 11.67 -13.01
N ASN A 6 2.76 12.77 -13.74
CA ASN A 6 3.03 12.81 -15.16
C ASN A 6 4.52 12.70 -15.51
N ASP A 7 5.43 13.14 -14.63
CA ASP A 7 6.87 12.95 -14.85
C ASP A 7 7.30 11.49 -14.57
N MET A 8 6.69 10.85 -13.56
CA MET A 8 6.96 9.45 -13.24
C MET A 8 6.34 8.46 -14.26
N TYR A 9 5.11 8.73 -14.71
CA TYR A 9 4.35 7.85 -15.62
C TYR A 9 4.34 8.32 -17.08
N GLY A 10 4.87 9.50 -17.39
CA GLY A 10 4.88 10.09 -18.73
C GLY A 10 6.10 9.75 -19.58
N LEU A 11 6.89 8.75 -19.18
CA LEU A 11 7.92 8.20 -20.05
C LEU A 11 7.25 7.43 -21.20
N THR A 12 6.97 8.14 -22.28
CA THR A 12 6.34 7.60 -23.49
C THR A 12 7.26 6.65 -24.27
N ASN A 13 8.54 6.54 -23.90
CA ASN A 13 9.47 5.62 -24.53
C ASN A 13 10.45 4.99 -23.53
N LEU A 14 10.13 3.77 -23.12
CA LEU A 14 10.91 2.95 -22.19
C LEU A 14 12.26 2.50 -22.79
N SER A 15 12.47 2.62 -24.11
CA SER A 15 13.68 2.13 -24.78
C SER A 15 14.92 3.00 -24.54
N THR A 16 14.75 4.23 -24.05
CA THR A 16 15.84 5.18 -23.79
C THR A 16 16.13 5.37 -22.30
N PHE A 17 15.44 4.64 -21.43
CA PHE A 17 15.61 4.76 -19.99
C PHE A 17 16.82 3.94 -19.52
N ASP A 18 17.94 4.60 -19.25
CA ASP A 18 19.13 3.97 -18.66
C ASP A 18 18.90 3.72 -17.16
N TYR A 19 18.43 2.52 -16.87
CA TYR A 19 18.20 2.01 -15.53
C TYR A 19 19.50 1.88 -14.71
N THR A 20 20.66 1.68 -15.36
CA THR A 20 21.95 1.52 -14.67
C THR A 20 22.53 2.86 -14.23
N ALA A 21 22.42 3.90 -15.05
CA ALA A 21 22.92 5.24 -14.74
C ALA A 21 22.19 5.91 -13.56
N ARG A 22 20.95 5.49 -13.25
CA ARG A 22 20.18 6.01 -12.11
C ARG A 22 20.28 5.15 -10.85
N GLY A 23 21.10 4.10 -10.85
CA GLY A 23 21.16 3.14 -9.74
C GLY A 23 19.87 2.33 -9.55
N ILE A 24 18.99 2.30 -10.57
CA ILE A 24 17.73 1.53 -10.60
C ILE A 24 18.04 0.17 -11.26
N GLY A 25 19.08 -0.50 -10.78
CA GLY A 25 19.40 -1.86 -11.18
C GLY A 25 18.78 -2.81 -10.18
N ASN A 26 17.77 -3.57 -10.59
CA ASN A 26 17.06 -4.59 -9.79
C ASN A 26 16.05 -4.05 -8.75
N VAL A 27 15.21 -3.09 -9.14
CA VAL A 27 14.06 -2.65 -8.33
C VAL A 27 12.82 -3.42 -8.74
N SER A 28 12.21 -4.17 -7.83
CA SER A 28 10.95 -4.87 -8.11
C SER A 28 9.76 -3.91 -7.98
N MET A 29 8.64 -4.21 -8.66
CA MET A 29 7.38 -3.46 -8.48
C MET A 29 6.93 -3.45 -7.01
N ARG A 30 7.23 -4.52 -6.26
CA ARG A 30 6.97 -4.60 -4.82
C ARG A 30 7.72 -3.50 -4.07
N ASP A 31 8.99 -3.25 -4.41
CA ASP A 31 9.81 -2.23 -3.75
C ASP A 31 9.30 -0.82 -4.06
N VAL A 32 8.84 -0.58 -5.30
CA VAL A 32 8.20 0.69 -5.68
C VAL A 32 6.93 0.93 -4.88
N TYR A 33 6.08 -0.09 -4.73
CA TYR A 33 4.87 0.02 -3.93
C TYR A 33 5.16 0.22 -2.44
N LEU A 34 6.15 -0.50 -1.89
CA LEU A 34 6.52 -0.38 -0.48
C LEU A 34 7.16 0.97 -0.14
N SER A 35 7.87 1.60 -1.08
CA SER A 35 8.50 2.91 -0.90
C SER A 35 7.51 4.07 -1.06
N ASN A 36 6.47 3.91 -1.88
CA ASN A 36 5.49 4.96 -2.16
C ASN A 36 4.12 4.73 -1.51
N LYS A 37 4.03 3.84 -0.52
CA LYS A 37 2.78 3.57 0.21
C LYS A 37 2.36 4.76 1.07
N HIS A 38 1.05 4.93 1.21
CA HIS A 38 0.50 5.77 2.28
C HIS A 38 0.89 5.18 3.64
N LEU A 39 1.28 6.04 4.58
CA LEU A 39 1.57 5.62 5.95
C LEU A 39 0.25 5.48 6.73
N LYS A 40 0.09 4.37 7.44
CA LYS A 40 -1.13 4.12 8.24
C LYS A 40 -1.22 5.09 9.42
N GLU A 41 -0.09 5.57 9.89
CA GLU A 41 0.07 6.59 10.94
C GLU A 41 -0.54 7.93 10.49
N ASP A 42 -0.38 8.28 9.21
CA ASP A 42 -0.87 9.54 8.65
C ASP A 42 -2.34 9.45 8.20
N MET A 43 -2.77 8.26 7.77
CA MET A 43 -4.12 8.02 7.25
C MET A 43 -5.16 7.76 8.36
N ILE A 44 -4.77 7.06 9.43
CA ILE A 44 -5.70 6.61 10.48
C ILE A 44 -5.70 7.64 11.63
N ILE A 45 -6.52 8.67 11.48
CA ILE A 45 -6.63 9.77 12.46
C ILE A 45 -7.35 9.34 13.74
N SER A 46 -8.33 8.44 13.65
CA SER A 46 -9.06 7.91 14.81
C SER A 46 -9.57 6.49 14.54
N CYS A 47 -9.56 5.63 15.55
CA CYS A 47 -10.06 4.26 15.46
C CYS A 47 -10.83 3.89 16.72
N SER A 48 -12.01 3.29 16.55
CA SER A 48 -12.77 2.67 17.63
C SER A 48 -13.29 1.30 17.21
N TRP A 49 -13.10 0.31 18.08
CA TRP A 49 -13.58 -1.05 17.87
C TRP A 49 -14.16 -1.61 19.16
N LYS A 50 -15.42 -2.07 19.12
CA LYS A 50 -16.16 -2.61 20.28
C LYS A 50 -16.12 -1.68 21.51
N GLY A 51 -16.27 -0.38 21.29
CA GLY A 51 -16.25 0.64 22.35
C GLY A 51 -14.87 0.90 22.96
N LYS A 52 -13.80 0.29 22.44
CA LYS A 52 -12.42 0.57 22.83
C LYS A 52 -11.74 1.42 21.77
N LEU A 53 -10.86 2.31 22.21
CA LEU A 53 -9.96 3.03 21.30
C LEU A 53 -8.95 2.03 20.72
N CYS A 54 -8.73 2.13 19.42
CA CYS A 54 -7.68 1.41 18.70
C CYS A 54 -6.73 2.41 18.03
N THR A 55 -5.60 1.91 17.57
CA THR A 55 -4.56 2.70 16.89
C THR A 55 -4.18 2.04 15.56
N HIS A 56 -3.40 2.75 14.75
CA HIS A 56 -2.85 2.25 13.49
C HIS A 56 -1.97 0.99 13.67
N GLU A 57 -1.48 0.71 14.87
CA GLU A 57 -0.71 -0.49 15.18
C GLU A 57 -1.52 -1.78 14.98
N GLY A 58 -2.85 -1.71 15.17
CA GLY A 58 -3.76 -2.85 14.97
C GLY A 58 -4.01 -3.23 13.50
N PHE A 59 -3.33 -2.55 12.57
CA PHE A 59 -3.45 -2.77 11.14
C PHE A 59 -2.16 -3.36 10.56
N ASN A 60 -2.30 -4.50 9.87
CA ASN A 60 -1.22 -5.18 9.18
C ASN A 60 -1.20 -4.80 7.70
N LEU A 61 -0.01 -4.74 7.10
CA LEU A 61 0.16 -4.45 5.68
C LEU A 61 -0.29 -5.65 4.85
N SER A 62 -1.06 -5.40 3.80
CA SER A 62 -1.43 -6.40 2.79
C SER A 62 -1.15 -5.86 1.38
N ILE A 63 -0.65 -6.72 0.51
CA ILE A 63 -0.36 -6.36 -0.89
C ILE A 63 -1.46 -6.96 -1.76
N THR A 64 -2.15 -6.10 -2.50
CA THR A 64 -3.28 -6.47 -3.37
C THR A 64 -3.07 -5.91 -4.78
N ASP A 65 -3.94 -6.29 -5.72
CA ASP A 65 -3.93 -5.71 -7.07
C ASP A 65 -4.22 -4.20 -7.09
N ALA A 66 -4.82 -3.67 -6.02
CA ALA A 66 -5.05 -2.23 -5.83
C ALA A 66 -3.83 -1.49 -5.23
N GLY A 67 -2.76 -2.21 -4.86
CA GLY A 67 -1.57 -1.66 -4.23
C GLY A 67 -1.41 -2.08 -2.76
N ILE A 68 -0.79 -1.21 -1.96
CA ILE A 68 -0.56 -1.43 -0.53
C ILE A 68 -1.81 -1.06 0.26
N CYS A 69 -2.35 -2.05 0.99
CA CYS A 69 -3.51 -1.91 1.84
C CYS A 69 -3.17 -2.23 3.29
N TYR A 70 -4.10 -1.93 4.19
CA TYR A 70 -3.98 -2.17 5.62
C TYR A 70 -5.20 -2.92 6.14
N THR A 71 -4.98 -4.08 6.76
CA THR A 71 -6.03 -4.97 7.27
C THR A 71 -6.05 -4.93 8.80
N PHE A 72 -7.19 -4.55 9.38
CA PHE A 72 -7.38 -4.55 10.83
C PHE A 72 -7.62 -5.97 11.36
N ASN A 73 -6.99 -6.31 12.49
CA ASN A 73 -7.23 -7.56 13.21
C ASN A 73 -7.04 -8.80 12.32
N ASP A 74 -5.98 -8.78 11.52
CA ASP A 74 -5.60 -9.91 10.68
C ASP A 74 -4.98 -11.02 11.53
N VAL A 75 -5.55 -12.23 11.43
CA VAL A 75 -5.12 -13.44 12.16
C VAL A 75 -3.92 -14.09 11.46
N LEU A 76 -3.59 -13.66 10.25
CA LEU A 76 -2.55 -14.26 9.41
C LEU A 76 -1.28 -13.42 9.49
N THR A 77 -0.36 -13.82 10.36
CA THR A 77 1.00 -13.30 10.35
C THR A 77 1.77 -13.80 9.13
N ASN A 78 2.44 -12.85 8.46
CA ASN A 78 3.28 -12.94 7.25
C ASN A 78 2.55 -12.79 5.91
N ASP A 79 2.53 -11.55 5.42
CA ASP A 79 2.27 -11.08 4.05
C ASP A 79 1.45 -12.03 3.17
N SER A 80 0.16 -12.13 3.45
CA SER A 80 -0.77 -12.86 2.59
C SER A 80 -1.23 -11.97 1.44
N PHE A 81 -1.17 -12.49 0.21
CA PHE A 81 -1.74 -11.83 -0.96
C PHE A 81 -3.26 -11.99 -0.93
N VAL A 82 -3.99 -10.89 -0.71
CA VAL A 82 -5.45 -10.92 -0.50
C VAL A 82 -6.16 -10.46 -1.78
N ARG A 83 -7.05 -11.32 -2.31
CA ARG A 83 -7.85 -11.05 -3.52
C ARG A 83 -9.28 -10.55 -3.23
N SER A 84 -9.64 -10.34 -1.97
CA SER A 84 -11.02 -10.02 -1.57
C SER A 84 -11.06 -8.94 -0.50
N THR A 85 -12.02 -8.01 -0.62
CA THR A 85 -12.28 -6.97 0.38
C THR A 85 -12.93 -7.55 1.63
N GLY A 86 -12.63 -7.00 2.80
CA GLY A 86 -13.26 -7.38 4.07
C GLY A 86 -14.79 -7.24 4.00
N ARG A 87 -15.52 -8.32 4.34
CA ARG A 87 -16.98 -8.34 4.41
C ARG A 87 -17.42 -7.78 5.77
N CYS A 88 -18.18 -6.69 5.77
CA CYS A 88 -18.93 -6.27 6.96
C CYS A 88 -20.25 -7.05 7.00
N ASN A 89 -20.42 -7.96 7.97
CA ASN A 89 -21.74 -8.51 8.27
C ASN A 89 -22.49 -7.47 9.12
N VAL A 90 -23.30 -6.64 8.47
CA VAL A 90 -24.26 -5.74 9.11
C VAL A 90 -25.49 -6.52 9.55
N ASN A 91 -25.36 -7.30 10.62
CA ASN A 91 -26.52 -7.80 11.35
C ASN A 91 -26.44 -7.28 12.78
N GLN A 92 -27.14 -6.17 13.02
CA GLN A 92 -27.50 -5.68 14.34
C GLN A 92 -28.97 -6.01 14.57
#